data_AF-A0A7C6TCN8-F1
#
_entry.id   AF-A0A7C6TCN8-F1
#
_cell.length_a   1.000
_cell.length_b   1.000
_cell.length_c   1.000
_cell.angle_alpha   90.00
_cell.angle_beta   90.00
_cell.angle_gamma   90.00
#
_symmetry.space_group_name_H-M   'P 1'
#
loop_
_entity.id
_entity.type
_entity.pdbx_description
1 polymer ?
#
loop_
_entity_poly.entity_id
_entity_poly.type
_entity_poly.pdbx_seq_one_letter_code
_entity_poly.pdbx_strand_id
1 'polypeptide(L)'
;GWVYGNLRIQGDIGLPRTALDVLREPVGMCRDYATLYAALARAAGIPTRVCAGIVYFRDRFYYHAWAESYAAGCWVPVDPTVAPGFVDATHIKFTQGDAATMYGAVKSIGRLHATILEQR
;
A
#
# COMPACT_ATOMS: atom_id res chain seq x y z
N GLY A 1 -10.69 8.22 3.74
CA GLY A 1 -10.09 8.65 5.04
C GLY A 1 -9.27 9.92 4.85
N TRP A 2 -8.71 10.48 5.94
CA TRP A 2 -7.95 11.75 5.89
C TRP A 2 -6.76 11.70 4.91
N VAL A 3 -5.97 10.61 4.92
CA VAL A 3 -4.80 10.47 4.03
C VAL A 3 -5.18 10.58 2.54
N TYR A 4 -6.18 9.82 2.09
CA TYR A 4 -6.69 9.87 0.71
C TYR A 4 -7.11 11.29 0.29
N GLY A 5 -7.81 12.02 1.17
CA GLY A 5 -8.35 13.34 0.85
C GLY A 5 -7.33 14.48 0.93
N ASN A 6 -6.17 14.26 1.57
CA ASN A 6 -5.16 15.30 1.77
C ASN A 6 -3.92 15.10 0.89
N LEU A 7 -3.69 13.89 0.36
CA LEU A 7 -2.55 13.62 -0.51
C LEU A 7 -2.95 13.71 -1.99
N ARG A 8 -2.03 14.19 -2.82
CA ARG A 8 -2.13 14.13 -4.28
C ARG A 8 -1.26 13.01 -4.83
N ILE A 9 -1.79 12.25 -5.79
CA ILE A 9 -1.02 11.19 -6.46
C ILE A 9 0.08 11.82 -7.32
N GLN A 10 1.29 11.29 -7.22
CA GLN A 10 2.43 11.55 -8.10
C GLN A 10 2.88 10.25 -8.76
N GLY A 11 3.16 10.33 -10.06
CA GLY A 11 3.45 9.17 -10.91
C GLY A 11 4.94 8.83 -11.01
N ASP A 12 5.83 9.62 -10.42
CA ASP A 12 7.24 9.24 -10.33
C ASP A 12 7.46 8.31 -9.14
N ILE A 13 8.44 7.41 -9.27
CA ILE A 13 8.83 6.50 -8.19
C ILE A 13 9.58 7.27 -7.09
N GLY A 14 10.17 8.41 -7.44
CA GLY A 14 10.87 9.33 -6.54
C GLY A 14 11.95 8.65 -5.69
N LEU A 15 12.43 9.38 -4.70
CA LEU A 15 13.19 8.80 -3.59
C LEU A 15 12.22 8.36 -2.48
N PRO A 16 12.55 7.31 -1.71
CA PRO A 16 11.84 7.01 -0.47
C PRO A 16 11.76 8.23 0.43
N ARG A 17 10.55 8.58 0.88
CA ARG A 17 10.29 9.67 1.82
C ARG A 17 9.78 9.12 3.15
N THR A 18 10.07 9.84 4.22
CA THR A 18 9.54 9.51 5.55
C THR A 18 8.07 9.96 5.67
N ALA A 19 7.34 9.41 6.64
CA ALA A 19 5.98 9.88 6.92
C ALA A 19 5.93 11.39 7.22
N LEU A 20 6.98 11.94 7.84
CA LEU A 20 7.05 13.37 8.13
C LEU A 20 7.24 14.21 6.85
N ASP A 21 8.06 13.74 5.92
CA ASP A 21 8.24 14.41 4.63
C ASP A 21 6.92 14.43 3.85
N VAL A 22 6.22 13.29 3.79
CA VAL A 22 4.91 13.18 3.11
C VAL A 22 3.84 14.03 3.81
N LEU A 23 3.90 14.18 5.14
CA LEU A 23 2.97 15.05 5.86
C LEU A 23 3.21 16.53 5.55
N ARG A 24 4.48 16.95 5.42
CA ARG A 24 4.87 18.33 5.09
C ARG A 24 4.59 18.67 3.62
N GLU A 25 4.78 17.70 2.74
CA GLU A 25 4.54 17.82 1.31
C GLU A 25 3.61 16.69 0.86
N PRO A 26 2.27 16.91 0.90
CA PRO A 26 1.26 15.86 0.75
C PRO A 26 1.01 15.51 -0.72
N VAL A 27 2.07 15.02 -1.33
CA VAL A 27 2.12 14.48 -2.69
C VAL A 27 2.85 13.15 -2.61
N GLY A 28 2.53 12.15 -3.43
CA GLY A 28 3.28 10.89 -3.43
C GLY A 28 2.59 9.74 -4.14
N MET A 29 3.19 8.56 -4.05
CA MET A 29 2.67 7.31 -4.64
C MET A 29 2.17 6.34 -3.56
N CYS A 30 1.70 5.14 -3.94
CA CYS A 30 1.06 4.20 -3.00
C CYS A 30 1.84 3.92 -1.71
N ARG A 31 3.18 3.81 -1.82
CA ARG A 31 4.08 3.65 -0.67
C ARG A 31 3.99 4.79 0.35
N ASP A 32 3.82 6.03 -0.12
CA ASP A 32 3.87 7.24 0.68
C ASP A 32 2.57 7.36 1.47
N TYR A 33 1.45 7.06 0.81
CA TYR A 33 0.14 6.96 1.44
C TYR A 33 0.14 5.87 2.51
N ALA A 34 0.65 4.67 2.19
CA ALA A 34 0.73 3.56 3.14
C ALA A 34 1.64 3.89 4.34
N THR A 35 2.77 4.56 4.08
CA THR A 35 3.75 4.96 5.11
C THR A 35 3.17 6.03 6.03
N LEU A 36 2.53 7.07 5.47
CA LEU A 36 1.88 8.12 6.26
C LEU A 36 0.71 7.56 7.08
N TYR A 37 -0.15 6.75 6.45
CA TYR A 37 -1.25 6.09 7.15
C TYR A 37 -0.74 5.25 8.33
N ALA A 38 0.28 4.42 8.10
CA ALA A 38 0.84 3.57 9.15
C ALA A 38 1.42 4.39 10.30
N ALA A 39 2.09 5.50 10.02
CA ALA A 39 2.62 6.39 11.04
C ALA A 39 1.50 7.04 11.88
N LEU A 40 0.45 7.55 11.22
CA LEU A 40 -0.70 8.16 11.89
C LEU A 40 -1.47 7.15 12.75
N ALA A 41 -1.72 5.95 12.21
CA ALA A 41 -2.42 4.88 12.94
C ALA A 41 -1.62 4.43 14.18
N ARG A 42 -0.30 4.25 14.04
CA ARG A 42 0.59 3.94 15.17
C ARG A 42 0.60 5.05 16.21
N ALA A 43 0.62 6.31 15.79
CA ALA A 43 0.52 7.46 16.70
C ALA A 43 -0.82 7.50 17.46
N ALA A 44 -1.89 6.98 16.85
CA ALA A 44 -3.19 6.78 17.50
C ALA A 44 -3.28 5.50 18.35
N GLY A 45 -2.17 4.77 18.55
CA GLY A 45 -2.13 3.54 19.35
C GLY A 45 -2.61 2.28 18.63
N ILE A 46 -2.83 2.34 17.31
CA ILE A 46 -3.28 1.20 16.51
C ILE A 46 -2.05 0.50 15.90
N PRO A 47 -1.75 -0.76 16.29
CA PRO A 47 -0.67 -1.51 15.67
C PRO A 47 -0.91 -1.61 14.17
N THR A 48 0.00 -1.10 13.36
CA THR A 48 -0.17 -1.04 11.90
C THR A 48 1.14 -1.43 11.21
N ARG A 49 1.07 -2.16 10.10
CA ARG A 49 2.22 -2.54 9.27
C ARG A 49 1.99 -2.12 7.82
N VAL A 50 3.07 -1.93 7.08
CA VAL A 50 2.99 -1.65 5.65
C VAL A 50 3.13 -2.97 4.89
N CYS A 51 2.37 -3.11 3.81
CA CYS A 51 2.34 -4.26 2.94
C CYS A 51 2.71 -3.86 1.52
N ALA A 52 3.33 -4.78 0.79
CA ALA A 52 3.63 -4.61 -0.62
C ALA A 52 3.35 -5.90 -1.39
N GLY A 53 2.95 -5.73 -2.65
CA GLY A 53 2.55 -6.82 -3.52
C GLY A 53 2.11 -6.30 -4.88
N ILE A 54 1.06 -6.89 -5.42
CA ILE A 54 0.44 -6.46 -6.67
C ILE A 54 -1.06 -6.22 -6.51
N VAL A 55 -1.60 -5.36 -7.35
CA VAL A 55 -3.04 -5.14 -7.52
C VAL A 55 -3.42 -5.40 -8.98
N TYR A 56 -4.54 -6.10 -9.21
CA TYR A 56 -5.12 -6.21 -10.54
C TYR A 56 -5.99 -4.99 -10.84
N PHE A 57 -5.61 -4.21 -11.85
CA PHE A 57 -6.31 -3.00 -12.25
C PHE A 57 -6.21 -2.84 -13.77
N ARG A 58 -7.30 -2.44 -14.44
CA ARG A 58 -7.32 -2.22 -15.91
C ARG A 58 -6.64 -3.36 -16.70
N ASP A 59 -7.06 -4.58 -16.42
CA ASP A 59 -6.62 -5.82 -17.06
C ASP A 59 -5.14 -6.18 -16.89
N ARG A 60 -4.44 -5.57 -15.93
CA ARG A 60 -3.01 -5.80 -15.69
C ARG A 60 -2.70 -5.81 -14.19
N PHE A 61 -1.61 -6.49 -13.83
CA PHE A 61 -1.07 -6.45 -12.48
C PHE A 61 -0.05 -5.32 -12.35
N TYR A 62 -0.23 -4.49 -11.32
CA TYR A 62 0.68 -3.39 -10.99
C TYR A 62 1.28 -3.60 -9.61
N TYR A 63 2.51 -3.14 -9.41
CA TYR A 63 3.04 -2.98 -8.05
C TYR A 63 2.08 -2.15 -7.21
N HIS A 64 1.86 -2.58 -5.97
CA HIS A 64 1.08 -1.79 -5.03
C HIS A 64 1.57 -1.92 -3.61
N ALA A 65 1.30 -0.88 -2.82
CA ALA A 65 1.59 -0.82 -1.41
C ALA A 65 0.39 -0.25 -0.65
N TRP A 66 0.05 -0.90 0.46
CA TRP A 66 -1.07 -0.54 1.33
C TRP A 66 -0.68 -0.80 2.79
N ALA A 67 -1.61 -0.64 3.73
CA ALA A 67 -1.36 -0.88 5.14
C ALA A 67 -2.29 -1.96 5.72
N GLU A 68 -1.89 -2.57 6.82
CA GLU A 68 -2.76 -3.44 7.62
C GLU A 68 -2.73 -2.95 9.07
N SER A 69 -3.91 -2.66 9.63
CA SER A 69 -4.09 -2.26 11.02
C SER A 69 -4.66 -3.42 11.83
N TYR A 70 -4.15 -3.65 13.04
CA TYR A 70 -4.64 -4.69 13.92
C TYR A 70 -5.87 -4.20 14.67
N ALA A 71 -7.02 -4.82 14.38
CA ALA A 71 -8.30 -4.50 14.99
C ALA A 71 -9.13 -5.78 15.18
N ALA A 72 -9.90 -5.86 16.27
CA ALA A 72 -10.77 -7.00 16.56
C ALA A 72 -10.09 -8.38 16.46
N GLY A 73 -8.81 -8.46 16.85
CA GLY A 73 -8.05 -9.72 16.86
C GLY A 73 -7.42 -10.13 15.52
N CYS A 74 -7.61 -9.35 14.45
CA CYS A 74 -7.05 -9.65 13.13
C CYS A 74 -6.38 -8.43 12.47
N TRP A 75 -5.60 -8.70 11.43
CA TRP A 75 -5.02 -7.66 10.59
C TRP A 75 -6.03 -7.27 9.52
N VAL A 76 -6.54 -6.04 9.60
CA VAL A 76 -7.50 -5.46 8.67
C VAL A 76 -6.74 -4.66 7.62
N PRO A 77 -6.83 -5.02 6.33
CA PRO A 77 -6.15 -4.29 5.27
C PRO A 77 -6.87 -2.97 4.95
N VAL A 78 -6.09 -1.93 4.71
CA VAL A 78 -6.52 -0.58 4.39
C VAL A 78 -5.65 -0.05 3.27
N ASP A 79 -6.27 0.34 2.16
CA ASP A 79 -5.59 1.01 1.07
C ASP A 79 -5.86 2.52 1.12
N PRO A 80 -4.92 3.32 1.67
CA PRO A 80 -5.11 4.76 1.76
C PRO A 80 -5.10 5.48 0.40
N THR A 81 -4.76 4.81 -0.71
CA THR A 81 -4.69 5.39 -2.06
C THR A 81 -6.02 5.44 -2.78
N VAL A 82 -7.04 4.76 -2.26
CA VAL A 82 -8.40 4.71 -2.84
C VAL A 82 -9.45 5.09 -1.80
N ALA A 83 -10.64 5.49 -2.27
CA ALA A 83 -11.83 5.64 -1.43
C ALA A 83 -12.82 4.51 -1.77
N PRO A 84 -13.41 3.81 -0.77
CA PRO A 84 -13.41 4.08 0.67
C PRO A 84 -12.15 3.60 1.43
N GLY A 85 -11.14 3.08 0.74
CA GLY A 85 -9.90 2.57 1.33
C GLY A 85 -9.90 1.07 1.56
N PHE A 86 -10.72 0.35 0.80
CA PHE A 86 -10.89 -1.09 0.87
C PHE A 86 -9.81 -1.82 0.08
N VAL A 87 -9.41 -2.98 0.57
CA VAL A 87 -8.51 -3.94 -0.09
C VAL A 87 -9.33 -5.17 -0.43
N ASP A 88 -9.55 -5.41 -1.72
CA ASP A 88 -10.34 -6.55 -2.22
C ASP A 88 -9.43 -7.71 -2.68
N ALA A 89 -10.04 -8.72 -3.30
CA ALA A 89 -9.34 -9.90 -3.81
C ALA A 89 -8.35 -9.60 -4.95
N THR A 90 -8.34 -8.38 -5.51
CA THR A 90 -7.36 -8.00 -6.53
C THR A 90 -5.97 -7.74 -5.94
N HIS A 91 -5.86 -7.60 -4.62
CA HIS A 91 -4.62 -7.34 -3.91
C HIS A 91 -3.95 -8.63 -3.47
N ILE A 92 -2.78 -8.92 -4.04
CA ILE A 92 -2.00 -10.12 -3.71
C ILE A 92 -0.74 -9.67 -2.95
N LYS A 93 -0.70 -9.98 -1.65
CA LYS A 93 0.40 -9.62 -0.74
C LYS A 93 1.62 -10.51 -0.96
N PHE A 94 2.79 -9.90 -1.09
CA PHE A 94 4.07 -10.62 -1.13
C PHE A 94 4.88 -10.43 0.14
N THR A 95 4.86 -9.22 0.71
CA THR A 95 5.64 -8.91 1.90
C THR A 95 4.90 -7.94 2.81
N GLN A 96 5.33 -7.89 4.07
CA GLN A 96 4.81 -7.00 5.10
C GLN A 96 5.92 -6.63 6.08
N GLY A 97 5.88 -5.41 6.62
CA GLY A 97 6.86 -4.91 7.57
C GLY A 97 7.00 -3.40 7.55
N ASP A 98 8.24 -2.94 7.48
CA ASP A 98 8.59 -1.53 7.34
C ASP A 98 8.76 -1.11 5.86
N ALA A 99 9.06 0.17 5.65
CA ALA A 99 9.24 0.71 4.31
C ALA A 99 10.47 0.16 3.57
N ALA A 100 11.49 -0.31 4.30
CA ALA A 100 12.66 -0.96 3.71
C ALA A 100 12.31 -2.36 3.18
N THR A 101 11.48 -3.09 3.92
CA THR A 101 10.99 -4.44 3.57
C THR A 101 10.20 -4.44 2.26
N MET A 102 9.52 -3.34 1.92
CA MET A 102 8.79 -3.19 0.65
C MET A 102 9.70 -3.33 -0.59
N TYR A 103 10.94 -2.85 -0.53
CA TYR A 103 11.87 -2.97 -1.67
C TYR A 103 12.27 -4.41 -1.98
N GLY A 104 12.14 -5.32 -1.01
CA GLY A 104 12.32 -6.75 -1.24
C GLY A 104 11.29 -7.31 -2.24
N ALA A 105 10.05 -6.84 -2.19
CA ALA A 105 9.00 -7.26 -3.12
C ALA A 105 9.24 -6.75 -4.54
N VAL A 106 9.83 -5.56 -4.70
CA VAL A 106 10.15 -4.97 -6.01
C VAL A 106 11.01 -5.91 -6.87
N LYS A 107 11.91 -6.69 -6.27
CA LYS A 107 12.75 -7.67 -7.00
C LYS A 107 11.95 -8.80 -7.66
N SER A 108 10.74 -9.08 -7.19
CA SER A 108 9.85 -10.09 -7.77
C SER A 108 8.97 -9.53 -8.89
N ILE A 109 8.87 -8.20 -9.00
CA ILE A 109 8.00 -7.51 -9.96
C ILE A 109 8.66 -7.56 -11.35
N GLY A 110 7.91 -8.01 -12.35
CA GLY A 110 8.41 -8.23 -13.72
C GLY A 110 8.94 -9.65 -13.98
N ARG A 111 9.06 -10.50 -12.94
CA ARG A 111 9.35 -11.94 -13.08
C ARG A 111 8.10 -12.82 -12.94
N LEU A 112 6.97 -12.21 -12.65
CA LEU A 112 5.71 -12.90 -12.40
C LEU A 112 4.99 -13.16 -13.72
N HIS A 113 4.54 -14.39 -13.89
CA HIS A 113 3.65 -14.78 -14.97
C HIS A 113 2.31 -15.18 -14.35
N ALA A 114 1.23 -14.58 -14.84
CA ALA A 114 -0.13 -14.84 -14.35
C ALA A 114 -1.00 -15.24 -15.54
N THR A 115 -1.74 -16.34 -15.38
CA THR A 115 -2.70 -16.83 -16.37
C THR A 115 -4.09 -16.76 -15.76
N ILE A 116 -5.05 -16.16 -16.45
CA ILE A 116 -6.46 -16.19 -16.05
C ILE A 116 -7.00 -17.57 -16.41
N LEU A 117 -7.44 -18.33 -15.40
CA LEU A 117 -8.11 -19.61 -15.61
C LEU A 117 -9.61 -19.37 -15.60
N GLU A 118 -10.28 -19.66 -16.71
CA GLU A 118 -11.75 -19.70 -16.73
C GLU A 118 -12.22 -20.92 -15.94
N GLN A 119 -13.05 -20.69 -14.94
CA GLN A 119 -13.67 -21.77 -14.16
C GLN A 119 -14.97 -22.17 -14.87
N ARG A 120 -15.01 -23.38 -15.43
CA ARG A 120 -16.21 -23.99 -16.01
C ARG A 120 -17.16 -24.50 -14.94
#